data_AF-A0A8J2TS55-F1
#
_entry.id   AF-A0A8J2TS55-F1
#
_cell.length_a   1.000
_cell.length_b   1.000
_cell.length_c   1.000
_cell.angle_alpha   90.00
_cell.angle_beta   90.00
_cell.angle_gamma   90.00
#
_symmetry.space_group_name_H-M   'P 1'
#
loop_
_entity.id
_entity.type
_entity.pdbx_description
1 polymer ?
#
loop_
_entity_poly.entity_id
_entity_poly.type
_entity_poly.pdbx_seq_one_letter_code
_entity_poly.pdbx_strand_id
1 'polypeptide(L)'
;MHKIRQHIIFKLVTLILAIALLVPSLVKLSHAFNHHQHEICKGEYKAHLHKLDIDCKFYKFKLSTPFSVPNYTTTIVIAEDNYKIIASEYTMLSEYQHLHFSLRGPPQFI
;
A
#
# COMPACT_ATOMS: atom_id res chain seq x y z
N MET A 1 26.80 -40.90 -8.69
CA MET A 1 25.39 -41.30 -8.89
C MET A 1 24.45 -40.88 -7.74
N HIS A 2 24.87 -40.91 -6.48
CA HIS A 2 24.01 -40.56 -5.33
C HIS A 2 23.48 -39.11 -5.36
N LYS A 3 24.36 -38.12 -5.65
CA LYS A 3 23.96 -36.71 -5.75
C LYS A 3 22.90 -36.43 -6.83
N ILE A 4 23.00 -37.09 -7.98
CA ILE A 4 22.05 -36.94 -9.10
C ILE A 4 20.66 -37.43 -8.68
N ARG A 5 20.57 -38.56 -7.98
CA ARG A 5 19.30 -39.07 -7.42
C ARG A 5 18.68 -38.10 -6.42
N GLN A 6 19.48 -37.50 -5.54
CA GLN A 6 19.00 -36.51 -4.56
C GLN A 6 18.43 -35.26 -5.24
N HIS A 7 19.07 -34.75 -6.30
CA HIS A 7 18.54 -33.60 -7.05
C HIS A 7 17.21 -33.92 -7.76
N ILE A 8 17.04 -35.14 -8.29
CA ILE A 8 15.79 -35.57 -8.93
C ILE A 8 14.67 -35.67 -7.89
N ILE A 9 14.94 -36.29 -6.74
CA ILE A 9 13.96 -36.40 -5.65
C ILE A 9 13.55 -35.01 -5.16
N PHE A 10 14.52 -34.12 -4.96
CA PHE A 10 14.26 -32.74 -4.53
C PHE A 10 13.34 -32.02 -5.52
N LYS A 11 13.63 -32.09 -6.84
CA LYS A 11 12.77 -31.50 -7.87
C LYS A 11 11.35 -32.07 -7.85
N LEU A 12 11.20 -33.38 -7.70
CA LEU A 12 9.89 -34.04 -7.60
C LEU A 12 9.10 -33.55 -6.38
N VAL A 13 9.74 -33.49 -5.21
CA VAL A 13 9.11 -33.00 -3.98
C VAL A 13 8.67 -31.54 -4.12
N THR A 14 9.52 -30.67 -4.71
CA THR A 14 9.15 -29.28 -4.96
C THR A 14 7.98 -29.14 -5.93
N LEU A 15 7.92 -29.99 -6.98
CA LEU A 15 6.81 -30.00 -7.93
C LEU A 15 5.51 -30.44 -7.26
N ILE A 16 5.55 -31.51 -6.46
CA ILE A 16 4.41 -32.01 -5.71
C ILE A 16 3.89 -30.94 -4.74
N LEU A 17 4.80 -30.27 -4.02
CA LEU A 17 4.44 -29.19 -3.10
C LEU A 17 3.77 -28.02 -3.85
N ALA A 18 4.32 -27.61 -5.00
CA ALA A 18 3.73 -26.57 -5.82
C ALA A 18 2.31 -26.94 -6.30
N ILE A 19 2.13 -28.18 -6.77
CA ILE A 19 0.80 -28.68 -7.18
C ILE A 19 -0.16 -28.68 -5.99
N ALA A 20 0.26 -29.19 -4.84
CA ALA A 20 -0.57 -29.23 -3.63
C ALA A 20 -1.05 -27.85 -3.19
N LEU A 21 -0.21 -26.82 -3.32
CA LEU A 21 -0.58 -25.43 -3.03
C LEU A 21 -1.55 -24.83 -4.06
N LEU A 22 -1.50 -25.28 -5.31
CA LEU A 22 -2.34 -24.76 -6.40
C LEU A 22 -3.71 -25.46 -6.51
N VAL A 23 -3.82 -26.73 -6.13
CA VAL A 23 -5.06 -27.52 -6.21
C VAL A 23 -6.28 -26.81 -5.58
N PRO A 24 -6.21 -26.23 -4.36
CA PRO A 24 -7.35 -25.54 -3.77
C PRO A 24 -7.85 -24.36 -4.62
N SER A 25 -6.94 -23.64 -5.27
CA SER A 25 -7.28 -22.50 -6.14
C SER A 25 -7.98 -22.97 -7.41
N LEU A 26 -7.52 -24.06 -8.03
CA LEU A 26 -8.16 -24.66 -9.20
C LEU A 26 -9.57 -25.18 -8.89
N VAL A 27 -9.76 -25.82 -7.74
CA VAL A 27 -11.08 -26.30 -7.30
C VAL A 27 -12.03 -25.12 -7.09
N LYS A 28 -11.59 -24.04 -6.43
CA LYS A 28 -12.38 -22.82 -6.26
C LYS A 28 -12.75 -22.19 -7.60
N LEU A 29 -11.79 -22.11 -8.53
CA LEU A 29 -12.00 -21.57 -9.86
C LEU A 29 -13.03 -22.39 -10.64
N SER A 30 -12.85 -23.72 -10.71
CA SER A 30 -13.79 -24.61 -11.38
C SER A 30 -15.20 -24.51 -10.77
N HIS A 31 -15.29 -24.45 -9.44
CA HIS A 31 -16.56 -24.31 -8.75
C HIS A 31 -17.24 -22.96 -9.07
N ALA A 32 -16.49 -21.85 -9.13
CA ALA A 32 -17.02 -20.54 -9.49
C ALA A 32 -17.65 -20.54 -10.90
N PHE A 33 -17.06 -21.27 -11.85
CA PHE A 33 -17.60 -21.37 -13.21
C PHE A 33 -18.77 -22.36 -13.36
N ASN A 34 -18.93 -23.32 -12.44
CA ASN A 34 -20.01 -24.31 -12.48
C ASN A 34 -21.31 -23.86 -11.80
N HIS A 35 -21.28 -22.80 -10.98
CA HIS A 35 -22.42 -22.39 -10.15
C HIS A 35 -23.53 -21.60 -10.89
N HIS A 36 -23.56 -21.62 -12.22
CA HIS A 36 -24.46 -20.78 -13.01
C HIS A 36 -25.79 -21.41 -13.43
N GLN A 37 -26.15 -22.60 -12.91
CA GLN A 37 -27.51 -23.13 -13.13
C GLN A 37 -28.49 -22.59 -12.10
N HIS A 38 -28.86 -21.31 -12.22
CA HIS A 38 -30.08 -20.83 -11.57
C HIS A 38 -31.27 -21.49 -12.28
N GLU A 39 -31.87 -22.49 -11.64
CA GLU A 39 -33.13 -23.08 -12.10
C GLU A 39 -34.22 -22.01 -11.97
N ILE A 40 -34.56 -21.39 -13.10
CA ILE A 40 -35.61 -20.37 -13.17
C ILE A 40 -36.94 -21.09 -12.92
N CYS A 41 -37.59 -20.84 -11.79
CA CYS A 41 -38.89 -21.43 -11.47
C CYS A 41 -39.95 -20.93 -12.47
N LYS A 42 -40.43 -21.82 -13.35
CA LYS A 42 -41.45 -21.51 -14.39
C LYS A 42 -42.90 -21.67 -13.89
N GLY A 43 -43.13 -21.74 -12.58
CA GLY A 43 -44.47 -21.71 -12.00
C GLY A 43 -45.29 -23.01 -12.10
N GLU A 44 -44.72 -24.12 -12.57
CA GLU A 44 -45.39 -25.42 -12.45
C GLU A 44 -45.30 -25.92 -10.99
N TYR A 45 -46.43 -26.40 -10.44
CA TYR A 45 -46.56 -26.97 -9.10
C TYR A 45 -45.86 -28.35 -8.98
N LYS A 46 -44.59 -28.43 -9.37
CA LYS A 46 -43.74 -29.58 -9.10
C LYS A 46 -43.02 -29.28 -7.80
N ALA A 47 -43.19 -30.12 -6.78
CA ALA A 47 -42.39 -30.06 -5.58
C ALA A 47 -40.95 -30.40 -5.97
N HIS A 48 -40.17 -29.39 -6.36
CA HIS A 48 -38.75 -29.56 -6.60
C HIS A 48 -38.11 -29.91 -5.26
N LEU A 49 -37.57 -31.12 -5.14
CA LEU A 49 -36.63 -31.41 -4.07
C LEU A 49 -35.47 -30.44 -4.30
N HIS A 50 -35.31 -29.47 -3.39
CA HIS A 50 -34.21 -28.52 -3.43
C HIS A 50 -32.93 -29.34 -3.53
N LYS A 51 -32.26 -29.29 -4.68
CA LYS A 51 -31.00 -30.00 -4.89
C LYS A 51 -30.09 -29.51 -3.78
N LEU A 52 -29.46 -30.43 -3.05
CA LEU A 52 -28.56 -30.11 -1.95
C LEU A 52 -27.54 -29.09 -2.48
N ASP A 53 -27.72 -27.83 -2.10
CA ASP A 53 -26.77 -26.79 -2.42
C ASP A 53 -25.52 -27.13 -1.61
N ILE A 54 -24.48 -27.57 -2.31
CA ILE A 54 -23.20 -27.85 -1.70
C ILE A 54 -22.60 -26.47 -1.42
N ASP A 55 -23.05 -25.88 -0.33
CA ASP A 55 -22.68 -24.55 0.14
C ASP A 55 -21.18 -24.59 0.47
N CYS A 56 -20.36 -24.39 -0.56
CA CYS A 56 -18.91 -24.46 -0.50
C CYS A 56 -18.40 -23.19 0.20
N LYS A 57 -18.49 -23.18 1.52
CA LYS A 57 -17.98 -22.09 2.37
C LYS A 57 -16.44 -22.10 2.43
N PHE A 58 -15.79 -21.78 1.32
CA PHE A 58 -14.33 -21.71 1.20
C PHE A 58 -13.67 -20.64 2.09
N TYR A 59 -14.48 -19.75 2.68
CA TYR A 59 -14.07 -18.65 3.54
C TYR A 59 -14.34 -18.89 5.04
N LYS A 60 -14.63 -20.13 5.48
CA LYS A 60 -14.75 -20.44 6.92
C LYS A 60 -13.47 -20.19 7.70
N PHE A 61 -12.31 -20.26 7.05
CA PHE A 61 -11.00 -20.09 7.67
C PHE A 61 -10.30 -18.88 7.06
N LYS A 62 -10.28 -17.77 7.80
CA LYS A 62 -9.55 -16.57 7.43
C LYS A 62 -8.08 -16.71 7.87
N LEU A 63 -7.19 -17.00 6.92
CA LEU A 63 -5.75 -17.18 7.17
C LEU A 63 -5.03 -15.91 7.63
N SER A 64 -5.61 -14.73 7.40
CA SER A 64 -5.03 -13.44 7.77
C SER A 64 -5.94 -12.62 8.69
N THR A 65 -5.37 -12.08 9.76
CA THR A 65 -6.04 -11.07 10.57
C THR A 65 -6.11 -9.76 9.79
N PRO A 66 -7.28 -9.12 9.65
CA PRO A 66 -7.35 -7.80 9.02
C PRO A 66 -6.58 -6.80 9.89
N PHE A 67 -5.53 -6.20 9.34
CA PHE A 67 -4.82 -5.10 10.00
C PHE A 67 -5.50 -3.79 9.64
N SER A 68 -5.90 -3.02 10.65
CA SER A 68 -6.46 -1.67 10.47
C SER A 68 -5.45 -0.67 11.01
N VAL A 69 -5.08 0.32 10.19
CA VAL A 69 -4.22 1.42 10.62
C VAL A 69 -5.08 2.39 11.42
N PRO A 70 -4.77 2.66 12.70
CA PRO A 70 -5.47 3.68 13.46
C PRO A 70 -5.20 5.06 12.86
N ASN A 71 -6.26 5.82 12.64
CA ASN A 71 -6.17 7.23 12.24
C ASN A 71 -5.86 8.07 13.49
N TYR A 72 -4.63 8.55 13.60
CA TYR A 72 -4.26 9.51 14.63
C TYR A 72 -4.45 10.93 14.11
N THR A 73 -5.28 11.73 14.76
CA THR A 73 -5.36 13.17 14.51
C THR A 73 -4.32 13.89 15.37
N THR A 74 -3.31 14.47 14.75
CA THR A 74 -2.35 15.34 15.44
C THR A 74 -2.84 16.78 15.43
N THR A 75 -2.93 17.40 16.60
CA THR A 75 -3.20 18.83 16.73
C THR A 75 -1.89 19.59 16.60
N ILE A 76 -1.75 20.40 15.56
CA ILE A 76 -0.62 21.31 15.41
C ILE A 76 -0.84 22.47 16.39
N VAL A 77 0.00 22.57 17.43
CA VAL A 77 0.02 23.74 18.31
C VAL A 77 0.81 24.82 17.59
N ILE A 78 0.11 25.82 17.06
CA ILE A 78 0.74 27.00 16.48
C ILE A 78 1.10 27.91 17.66
N ALA A 79 2.39 28.11 17.91
CA ALA A 79 2.83 29.14 18.84
C ALA A 79 2.51 30.51 18.22
N GLU A 80 1.79 31.35 18.95
CA GLU A 80 1.61 32.74 18.54
C GLU A 80 2.94 33.48 18.66
N ASP A 81 3.36 34.12 17.57
CA ASP A 81 4.56 34.92 17.54
C ASP A 81 4.39 36.17 18.42
N ASN A 82 4.88 36.10 19.65
CA ASN A 82 4.84 37.22 20.62
C ASN A 82 6.00 38.23 20.42
N TYR A 83 6.44 38.44 19.18
CA TYR A 83 7.43 39.46 18.83
C TYR A 83 6.79 40.59 18.02
N LYS A 84 7.19 41.83 18.31
CA LYS A 84 6.75 43.01 17.56
C LYS A 84 7.68 43.18 16.36
N ILE A 85 7.14 43.15 15.14
CA ILE A 85 7.92 43.47 13.93
C ILE A 85 8.26 44.96 13.97
N ILE A 86 9.53 45.29 14.22
CA ILE A 86 10.03 46.66 14.08
C ILE A 86 10.31 46.86 12.59
N ALA A 87 9.33 47.42 11.87
CA ALA A 87 9.51 47.88 10.51
C ALA A 87 10.31 49.19 10.54
N SER A 88 11.64 49.05 10.65
CA SER A 88 12.70 50.05 10.41
C SER A 88 12.39 51.53 10.74
N GLU A 89 13.05 52.09 11.76
CA GLU A 89 13.26 53.54 11.85
C GLU A 89 14.71 53.93 11.49
N TYR A 90 15.25 53.35 10.42
CA TYR A 90 16.47 53.90 9.83
C TYR A 90 16.08 55.02 8.86
N THR A 91 16.08 56.26 9.34
CA THR A 91 16.01 57.45 8.49
C THR A 91 17.44 57.89 8.16
N MET A 92 17.90 57.60 6.94
CA MET A 92 19.18 58.13 6.44
C MET A 92 19.03 59.65 6.24
N LEU A 93 19.64 60.47 7.10
CA LEU A 93 19.42 61.93 7.12
C LEU A 93 20.24 62.73 6.09
N SER A 94 20.92 62.08 5.14
CA SER A 94 21.64 62.78 4.06
C SER A 94 21.92 61.82 2.90
N GLU A 95 21.59 62.22 1.66
CA GLU A 95 21.93 61.45 0.45
C GLU A 95 23.45 61.42 0.15
N TYR A 96 24.26 62.23 0.84
CA TYR A 96 25.71 62.27 0.65
C TYR A 96 26.49 62.14 1.97
N GLN A 97 27.26 61.06 2.10
CA GLN A 97 28.34 60.91 3.06
C GLN A 97 29.65 60.72 2.30
N HIS A 98 30.58 61.65 2.45
CA HIS A 98 31.91 61.52 1.85
C HIS A 98 32.68 60.41 2.61
N LEU A 99 32.73 59.21 2.06
CA LEU A 99 33.43 58.07 2.66
C LEU A 99 34.94 58.38 2.67
N HIS A 100 35.59 58.28 3.84
CA HIS A 100 37.01 58.61 4.04
C HIS A 100 38.00 57.69 3.28
N PHE A 101 37.49 56.68 2.56
CA PHE A 101 38.29 55.63 1.94
C PHE A 101 38.11 55.53 0.42
N SER A 102 37.51 56.54 -0.24
CA SER A 102 37.34 56.55 -1.70
C SER A 102 38.65 56.55 -2.52
N LEU A 103 39.80 56.72 -1.85
CA LEU A 103 41.12 56.85 -2.49
C LEU A 103 41.95 55.55 -2.51
N ARG A 104 41.40 54.39 -2.11
CA ARG A 104 42.12 53.12 -2.30
C ARG A 104 41.71 52.49 -3.61
N GLY A 105 42.66 52.45 -4.56
CA GLY A 105 42.52 51.69 -5.79
C GLY A 105 42.30 50.19 -5.50
N PRO A 106 41.65 49.46 -6.42
CA PRO A 106 41.31 48.05 -6.21
C PRO A 106 42.57 47.21 -5.93
N PRO A 107 42.51 46.27 -4.97
CA PRO A 107 43.63 45.38 -4.69
C PRO A 107 43.93 44.52 -5.93
N GLN A 108 45.17 44.58 -6.40
CA GLN A 108 45.70 43.71 -7.44
C GLN A 108 45.93 42.30 -6.88
N PHE A 109 45.50 41.27 -7.62
CA PHE A 109 45.72 39.88 -7.26
C PHE A 109 47.22 39.54 -7.36
N ILE A 110 47.80 39.09 -6.25
CA ILE A 110 49.00 38.26 -6.22
C ILE A 110 48.56 36.88 -5.74
#